data_AF-A0A6G1R5Y9-F1
#
_entry.id   AF-A0A6G1R5Y9-F1
#
_cell.length_a   1.000
_cell.length_b   1.000
_cell.length_c   1.000
_cell.angle_alpha   90.00
_cell.angle_beta   90.00
_cell.angle_gamma   90.00
#
_symmetry.space_group_name_H-M   'P 1'
#
loop_
_entity.id
_entity.type
_entity.pdbx_description
1 polymer ?
#
loop_
_entity_poly.entity_id
_entity_poly.type
_entity_poly.pdbx_seq_one_letter_code
_entity_poly.pdbx_strand_id
1 'polypeptide(L)'
;DTNVLLQYLAWVTYPTVLITFSAGFTQILAPQAVGSGIPEMKTILRGVVLKEYLTFKTFVAKVIGLTCALGSGMPLGKEGPFVHIASMCAALLSRFLSLFGGIYENE
;
A
#
# COMPACT_ATOMS: atom_id res chain seq x y z
N ASP A 1 -28.41 18.53 25.81
CA ASP A 1 -27.02 18.38 26.29
C ASP A 1 -26.31 17.26 25.57
N THR A 2 -25.39 17.60 24.65
CA THR A 2 -24.61 16.59 23.94
C THR A 2 -23.57 16.02 24.89
N ASN A 3 -23.61 14.71 25.15
CA ASN A 3 -22.67 14.03 26.05
C ASN A 3 -21.22 14.22 25.55
N VAL A 4 -20.49 15.18 26.15
CA VAL A 4 -19.11 15.54 25.76
C VAL A 4 -18.18 14.34 25.88
N LEU A 5 -18.37 13.49 26.89
CA LEU A 5 -17.61 12.25 27.07
C LEU A 5 -17.76 11.31 25.86
N LEU A 6 -19.00 11.12 25.38
CA LEU A 6 -19.26 10.23 24.24
C LEU A 6 -18.67 10.78 22.94
N GLN A 7 -18.73 12.09 22.73
CA GLN A 7 -18.10 12.75 21.58
C GLN A 7 -16.57 12.58 21.62
N TYR A 8 -15.95 12.78 22.79
CA TYR A 8 -14.52 12.60 22.95
C TYR A 8 -14.10 11.15 22.68
N LEU A 9 -14.83 10.17 23.23
CA LEU A 9 -14.58 8.77 22.99
C LEU A 9 -14.72 8.42 21.50
N ALA A 10 -15.75 8.90 20.82
CA ALA A 10 -15.93 8.67 19.38
C ALA A 10 -14.77 9.28 18.57
N TRP A 11 -14.36 10.51 18.90
CA TRP A 11 -13.27 11.22 18.22
C TRP A 11 -11.91 10.52 18.36
N VAL A 12 -11.62 9.92 19.52
CA VAL A 12 -10.34 9.23 19.76
C VAL A 12 -10.36 7.80 19.25
N THR A 13 -11.46 7.06 19.44
CA THR A 13 -11.54 5.65 19.05
C THR A 13 -11.55 5.47 17.54
N TYR A 14 -12.23 6.34 16.78
CA TYR A 14 -12.29 6.28 15.33
C TYR A 14 -10.90 6.22 14.64
N PRO A 15 -10.00 7.20 14.82
CA PRO A 15 -8.68 7.17 14.20
C PRO A 15 -7.80 6.04 14.76
N THR A 16 -7.91 5.75 16.06
CA THR A 16 -7.12 4.69 16.71
C THR A 16 -7.41 3.32 16.13
N VAL A 17 -8.69 2.98 15.91
CA VAL A 17 -9.10 1.71 15.32
C VAL A 17 -8.65 1.62 13.86
N LEU A 18 -8.83 2.68 13.07
CA LEU A 18 -8.44 2.69 11.65
C LEU A 18 -6.93 2.54 11.46
N ILE A 19 -6.11 3.24 12.26
CA ILE A 19 -4.65 3.12 12.19
C ILE A 19 -4.17 1.75 12.64
N THR A 20 -4.74 1.21 13.73
CA THR A 20 -4.38 -0.13 14.23
C THR A 20 -4.73 -1.19 13.20
N PHE A 21 -5.90 -1.08 12.55
CA PHE A 21 -6.30 -1.96 11.46
C PHE A 21 -5.36 -1.84 10.25
N SER A 22 -5.03 -0.62 9.81
CA SER A 22 -4.10 -0.37 8.72
C SER A 22 -2.73 -1.02 8.96
N ALA A 23 -2.17 -0.82 10.15
CA ALA A 23 -0.88 -1.38 10.55
C ALA A 23 -0.94 -2.91 10.65
N GLY A 24 -1.94 -3.44 11.35
CA GLY A 24 -2.11 -4.89 11.53
C GLY A 24 -2.32 -5.62 10.20
N PHE A 25 -3.20 -5.11 9.35
CA PHE A 25 -3.46 -5.67 8.02
C PHE A 25 -2.21 -5.70 7.15
N THR A 26 -1.45 -4.60 7.13
CA THR A 26 -0.21 -4.50 6.37
C THR A 26 0.82 -5.51 6.85
N GLN A 27 1.00 -5.66 8.17
CA GLN A 27 1.96 -6.61 8.75
C GLN A 27 1.59 -8.07 8.51
N ILE A 28 0.30 -8.41 8.59
CA ILE A 28 -0.17 -9.79 8.38
C ILE A 28 -0.11 -10.15 6.89
N LEU A 29 -0.54 -9.25 6.01
CA LEU A 29 -0.63 -9.56 4.57
C LEU A 29 0.73 -9.43 3.89
N ALA A 30 1.41 -8.30 3.99
CA ALA A 30 2.69 -8.09 3.31
C ALA A 30 3.56 -7.06 4.04
N PRO A 31 4.52 -7.48 4.89
CA PRO A 31 5.39 -6.54 5.60
C PRO A 31 6.23 -5.66 4.67
N GLN A 32 6.43 -6.09 3.41
CA GLN A 32 7.08 -5.30 2.37
C GLN A 32 6.29 -4.05 1.93
N ALA A 33 4.99 -3.96 2.26
CA ALA A 33 4.17 -2.80 1.96
C ALA A 33 4.34 -1.65 2.98
N VAL A 34 5.05 -1.86 4.09
CA VAL A 34 5.28 -0.86 5.13
C VAL A 34 6.02 0.38 4.59
N GLY A 35 5.70 1.55 5.16
CA GLY A 35 6.39 2.80 4.85
C GLY A 35 6.09 3.35 3.46
N SER A 36 6.94 4.27 2.99
CA SER A 36 6.73 4.96 1.72
C SER A 36 6.96 4.08 0.50
N GLY A 37 8.06 3.30 0.46
CA GLY A 37 8.50 2.59 -0.73
C GLY A 37 9.36 3.41 -1.71
N ILE A 38 9.52 4.73 -1.52
CA ILE A 38 10.40 5.56 -2.36
C ILE A 38 11.88 5.12 -2.26
N PRO A 39 12.47 4.96 -1.05
CA PRO A 39 13.86 4.52 -0.93
C PRO A 39 14.11 3.18 -1.63
N GLU A 40 13.21 2.24 -1.47
CA GLU A 40 13.28 0.89 -2.02
C GLU A 40 13.13 0.92 -3.54
N MET A 41 12.18 1.70 -4.07
CA MET A 41 12.07 1.92 -5.52
C MET A 41 13.34 2.55 -6.09
N LYS A 42 13.96 3.49 -5.37
CA LYS A 42 15.24 4.08 -5.77
C LYS A 42 16.39 3.06 -5.80
N THR A 43 16.37 2.04 -4.92
CA THR A 43 17.32 0.93 -4.97
C THR A 43 17.06 -0.04 -6.12
N ILE A 44 15.79 -0.33 -6.42
CA ILE A 44 15.38 -1.16 -7.56
C ILE A 44 15.83 -0.54 -8.88
N LEU A 45 15.62 0.78 -9.04
CA LEU A 45 16.07 1.51 -10.22
C LEU A 45 17.60 1.59 -10.36
N ARG A 46 18.35 1.40 -9.27
CA ARG A 46 19.82 1.26 -9.30
C ARG A 46 20.28 -0.16 -9.66
N GLY A 47 19.35 -1.08 -9.96
CA GLY A 47 19.63 -2.46 -10.36
C GLY A 47 19.60 -3.48 -9.22
N VAL A 48 19.28 -3.07 -7.98
CA VAL A 48 19.18 -4.00 -6.84
C VAL A 48 17.77 -4.60 -6.79
N VAL A 49 17.65 -5.88 -7.10
CA VAL A 49 16.34 -6.56 -7.08
C VAL A 49 15.95 -6.91 -5.64
N LEU A 50 14.92 -6.22 -5.13
CA LEU A 50 14.29 -6.57 -3.85
C LEU A 50 13.23 -7.66 -4.09
N LYS A 51 13.44 -8.83 -3.46
CA LYS A 51 12.51 -9.96 -3.58
C LYS A 51 11.14 -9.59 -3.00
N GLU A 52 10.08 -10.00 -3.70
CA GLU A 52 8.68 -9.87 -3.29
C GLU A 52 8.16 -8.43 -3.08
N TYR A 53 8.94 -7.40 -3.44
CA TYR A 53 8.55 -6.00 -3.27
C TYR A 53 7.44 -5.58 -4.25
N LEU A 54 7.54 -6.03 -5.51
CA LEU A 54 6.60 -5.72 -6.59
C LEU A 54 5.61 -6.88 -6.87
N THR A 55 4.84 -7.27 -5.86
CA THR A 55 3.86 -8.37 -5.98
C THR A 55 2.41 -7.87 -5.87
N PHE A 56 1.47 -8.67 -6.34
CA PHE A 56 0.04 -8.36 -6.19
C PHE A 56 -0.38 -8.33 -4.71
N LYS A 57 0.26 -9.16 -3.87
CA LYS A 57 0.03 -9.19 -2.42
C LYS A 57 0.43 -7.87 -1.76
N THR A 58 1.61 -7.32 -2.08
CA THR A 58 2.04 -6.00 -1.59
C THR A 58 1.16 -4.88 -2.12
N PHE A 59 0.69 -4.97 -3.36
CA PHE A 59 -0.25 -4.01 -3.95
C PHE A 59 -1.54 -3.92 -3.13
N VAL A 60 -2.21 -5.05 -2.90
CA VAL A 60 -3.47 -5.10 -2.14
C VAL A 60 -3.27 -4.63 -0.70
N ALA A 61 -2.20 -5.09 -0.04
CA ALA A 61 -1.85 -4.65 1.31
C ALA A 61 -1.70 -3.13 1.40
N LYS A 62 -0.96 -2.54 0.46
CA LYS A 62 -0.63 -1.12 0.49
C LYS A 62 -1.83 -0.22 0.17
N VAL A 63 -2.69 -0.62 -0.77
CA VAL A 63 -3.91 0.14 -1.12
C VAL A 63 -4.88 0.19 0.06
N ILE A 64 -5.16 -0.95 0.69
CA ILE A 64 -6.09 -1.03 1.82
C ILE A 64 -5.51 -0.31 3.04
N GLY A 65 -4.24 -0.57 3.36
CA GLY A 65 -3.54 0.09 4.47
C GLY A 65 -3.52 1.61 4.32
N LEU A 66 -3.18 2.12 3.13
CA LEU A 66 -3.19 3.56 2.86
C LEU A 66 -4.59 4.17 2.96
N THR A 67 -5.62 3.48 2.45
CA THR A 67 -7.01 3.96 2.51
C THR A 67 -7.48 4.12 3.95
N CYS A 68 -7.21 3.13 4.81
CA CYS A 68 -7.54 3.22 6.23
C CYS A 68 -6.71 4.30 6.96
N ALA A 69 -5.43 4.47 6.60
CA ALA A 69 -4.58 5.50 7.18
C ALA A 69 -5.06 6.91 6.83
N LEU A 70 -5.43 7.17 5.56
CA LEU A 70 -5.98 8.46 5.14
C LEU A 70 -7.38 8.71 5.71
N GLY A 71 -8.22 7.67 5.76
CA GLY A 71 -9.56 7.75 6.35
C GLY A 71 -9.55 8.08 7.84
N SER A 72 -8.45 7.81 8.56
CA SER A 72 -8.31 8.17 9.98
C SER A 72 -8.21 9.68 10.24
N GLY A 73 -7.90 10.50 9.23
CA GLY A 73 -7.66 11.93 9.40
C GLY A 73 -6.32 12.27 10.09
N MET A 74 -5.46 11.28 10.33
CA MET A 74 -4.09 11.51 10.81
C MET A 74 -3.26 12.28 9.77
N PRO A 75 -2.27 13.09 10.18
CA PRO A 75 -1.43 13.88 9.29
C PRO A 75 -0.39 13.02 8.55
N LEU A 76 -0.87 12.11 7.71
CA LEU A 76 -0.07 11.16 6.93
C LEU A 76 -0.14 11.49 5.44
N GLY A 77 1.02 11.43 4.76
CA GLY A 77 1.11 11.71 3.33
C GLY A 77 0.81 10.50 2.45
N LYS A 78 0.12 10.71 1.33
CA LYS A 78 -0.18 9.67 0.32
C LYS A 78 0.88 9.55 -0.79
N GLU A 79 1.67 10.60 -1.02
CA GLU A 79 2.52 10.72 -2.20
C GLU A 79 3.53 9.58 -2.32
N GLY A 80 4.25 9.28 -1.23
CA GLY A 80 5.22 8.19 -1.21
C GLY A 80 4.62 6.82 -1.49
N PRO A 81 3.60 6.38 -0.73
CA PRO A 81 2.89 5.13 -0.98
C PRO A 81 2.29 5.04 -2.40
N PHE A 82 1.79 6.14 -2.97
CA PHE A 82 1.18 6.15 -4.30
C PHE A 82 2.20 5.88 -5.41
N VAL A 83 3.43 6.39 -5.28
CA VAL A 83 4.54 6.06 -6.20
C VAL A 83 4.84 4.55 -6.18
N HIS A 84 4.87 3.94 -4.99
CA HIS A 84 5.07 2.50 -4.88
C HIS A 84 3.92 1.71 -5.52
N ILE A 85 2.67 2.12 -5.28
CA ILE A 85 1.48 1.51 -5.90
C ILE A 85 1.57 1.59 -7.44
N ALA A 86 1.93 2.75 -8.00
CA ALA A 86 2.09 2.93 -9.44
C ALA A 86 3.14 1.99 -10.04
N SER A 87 4.29 1.83 -9.36
CA SER A 87 5.34 0.90 -9.81
C SER A 87 4.90 -0.57 -9.78
N MET A 88 4.09 -0.96 -8.77
CA MET A 88 3.51 -2.30 -8.71
C MET A 88 2.50 -2.53 -9.84
N CYS A 89 1.64 -1.54 -10.13
CA CYS A 89 0.73 -1.60 -11.28
C CYS A 89 1.49 -1.79 -12.59
N ALA A 90 2.56 -1.01 -12.82
CA ALA A 90 3.40 -1.13 -14.00
C ALA A 90 4.02 -2.53 -14.11
N ALA A 91 4.62 -3.04 -13.03
CA ALA A 91 5.25 -4.36 -13.02
C ALA A 91 4.24 -5.50 -13.25
N LEU A 92 3.05 -5.42 -12.65
CA LEU A 92 2.00 -6.42 -12.84
C LEU A 92 1.42 -6.38 -14.25
N LEU A 93 1.22 -5.19 -14.81
CA LEU A 93 0.77 -5.02 -16.19
C LEU A 93 1.80 -5.56 -17.18
N SER A 94 3.09 -5.28 -16.99
CA SER A 94 4.16 -5.84 -17.83
C SER A 94 4.16 -7.37 -17.81
N ARG A 95 3.96 -7.99 -16.64
CA ARG A 95 3.82 -9.45 -16.52
C ARG A 95 2.58 -9.96 -17.23
N PHE A 96 1.44 -9.30 -17.06
CA PHE A 96 0.21 -9.67 -17.73
C PHE A 96 0.37 -9.61 -19.26
N LEU A 97 0.93 -8.54 -19.79
CA LEU A 97 1.18 -8.39 -21.23
C LEU A 97 2.18 -9.41 -21.76
N SER A 98 3.23 -9.75 -21.00
CA SER A 98 4.19 -10.79 -21.42
C SER A 98 3.56 -12.17 -21.60
N LEU A 99 2.47 -12.46 -20.88
CA LEU A 99 1.71 -13.71 -21.08
C LEU A 99 0.97 -13.73 -22.43
N PHE A 100 0.52 -12.58 -22.92
CA PHE A 100 -0.12 -12.48 -24.24
C PHE A 100 0.89 -12.36 -25.38
N GLY A 101 2.04 -11.71 -25.14
CA GLY A 101 3.11 -11.57 -26.13
C GLY A 101 3.70 -12.90 -26.58
N GLY A 102 3.83 -13.88 -25.67
CA GLY A 102 4.27 -15.24 -26.02
C GLY A 102 3.31 -16.01 -26.93
N ILE A 103 2.07 -15.54 -27.10
CA ILE A 103 1.11 -16.12 -28.06
C ILE A 103 1.43 -15.64 -29.49
N TYR A 104 1.97 -14.42 -29.64
CA TYR A 104 2.34 -13.86 -30.95
C TYR A 104 3.74 -14.27 -31.43
N GLU A 105 4.59 -14.81 -30.55
CA GLU A 105 5.94 -15.29 -30.92
C GLU A 105 5.92 -16.71 -31.54
N ASN A 106 4.75 -17.34 -31.60
CA ASN A 106 4.52 -18.63 -32.28
C ASN A 106 3.90 -18.48 -33.69
N GLU A 107 3.83 -17.26 -34.23
CA GLU A 107 3.48 -16.98 -35.62
C GLU A 107 4.70 -16.45 -36.41
#